data_AF-A0A661NV47-F1
#
_entry.id   AF-A0A661NV47-F1
#
_cell.length_a   1.000
_cell.length_b   1.000
_cell.length_c   1.000
_cell.angle_alpha   90.00
_cell.angle_beta   90.00
_cell.angle_gamma   90.00
#
_symmetry.space_group_name_H-M   'P 1'
#
loop_
_entity.id
_entity.type
_entity.pdbx_description
1 polymer ?
#
loop_
_entity_poly.entity_id
_entity_poly.type
_entity_poly.pdbx_seq_one_letter_code
_entity_poly.pdbx_strand_id
1 'polypeptide(L)' 'GAEGADDMPAHARAALTSTSESIPVTDGRLALGTWQGLYVWEHRAQPHRRRILVHLAGDE' A
#
# COMPACT_ATOMS: atom_id res chain seq x y z
N GLY A 1 19.43 -26.60 20.58
CA GLY A 1 19.74 -25.30 19.97
C GLY A 1 18.66 -24.36 20.41
N ALA A 2 19.02 -23.26 21.06
CA ALA A 2 18.04 -22.29 21.53
C ALA A 2 17.30 -21.70 20.33
N GLU A 3 15.98 -21.92 20.31
CA GLU A 3 15.02 -21.22 19.48
C GLU A 3 15.02 -19.76 19.95
N GLY A 4 15.68 -18.91 19.16
CA GLY A 4 15.93 -17.52 19.51
C GLY A 4 14.67 -16.68 19.37
N ALA A 5 14.61 -15.58 20.11
CA ALA A 5 13.56 -14.55 20.09
C ALA A 5 13.48 -13.76 18.75
N ASP A 6 13.86 -14.39 17.64
CA ASP A 6 14.10 -13.77 16.33
C ASP A 6 13.03 -14.17 15.28
N ASP A 7 12.02 -14.95 15.67
CA ASP A 7 10.81 -15.16 14.84
C ASP A 7 9.80 -14.00 14.95
N MET A 8 10.11 -12.97 15.77
CA MET A 8 9.29 -11.78 15.93
C MET A 8 9.89 -10.48 15.32
N PRO A 9 10.44 -10.51 14.10
CA PRO A 9 10.37 -9.32 13.25
C PRO A 9 9.86 -9.60 11.83
N ALA A 10 9.56 -10.85 11.46
CA ALA A 10 9.03 -11.17 10.14
C ALA A 10 7.56 -10.72 9.97
N HIS A 11 6.73 -10.93 10.99
CA HIS A 11 5.34 -10.46 10.99
C HIS A 11 5.21 -8.93 11.09
N ALA A 12 6.20 -8.24 11.65
CA ALA A 12 6.23 -6.78 11.70
C ALA A 12 6.69 -6.12 10.38
N ARG A 13 7.35 -6.86 9.47
CA ARG A 13 7.79 -6.33 8.17
C ARG A 13 6.79 -6.54 7.02
N ALA A 14 5.83 -7.44 7.18
CA ALA A 14 4.67 -7.52 6.29
C ALA A 14 3.80 -6.24 6.32
N ALA A 15 4.01 -5.37 7.32
CA ALA A 15 3.34 -4.08 7.46
C ALA A 15 3.98 -2.93 6.63
N LEU A 16 5.03 -3.17 5.84
CA LEU A 16 5.82 -2.09 5.19
C LEU A 16 5.64 -1.90 3.68
N THR A 17 4.78 -2.66 3.01
CA THR A 17 4.32 -2.33 1.65
C THR A 17 2.92 -2.90 1.44
N SER A 18 1.90 -2.19 1.90
CA SER A 18 0.57 -2.36 1.32
C SER A 18 0.68 -2.07 -0.18
N THR A 19 0.40 -3.07 -1.03
CA THR A 19 0.46 -2.92 -2.48
C THR A 19 -0.88 -2.48 -3.09
N SER A 20 -1.89 -2.31 -2.25
CA SER A 20 -3.25 -1.92 -2.65
C SER A 20 -3.90 -1.11 -1.55
N GLU A 21 -4.44 0.06 -1.90
CA GLU A 21 -5.17 0.92 -0.99
C GLU A 21 -6.63 1.04 -1.43
N SER A 22 -7.55 0.93 -0.46
CA SER A 22 -8.96 1.23 -0.68
C SER A 22 -9.22 2.68 -0.30
N ILE A 23 -9.79 3.45 -1.23
CA ILE A 23 -9.98 4.89 -1.07
C ILE A 23 -11.44 5.21 -1.36
N PRO A 24 -12.18 5.81 -0.40
CA PRO A 24 -13.54 6.23 -0.65
C PRO A 24 -13.60 7.30 -1.74
N VAL A 25 -14.65 7.23 -2.55
CA VAL A 25 -14.99 8.26 -3.54
C VAL A 25 -16.28 8.93 -3.10
N THR A 26 -16.30 10.26 -3.07
CA THR A 26 -17.45 11.06 -2.67
C THR A 26 -17.57 12.23 -3.64
N ASP A 27 -18.78 12.49 -4.16
CA ASP A 27 -19.04 13.53 -5.15
C ASP A 27 -18.08 13.49 -6.36
N GLY A 28 -17.74 12.27 -6.81
CA GLY A 28 -16.82 12.05 -7.93
C GLY A 28 -15.35 12.36 -7.64
N ARG A 29 -14.95 12.51 -6.37
CA ARG A 29 -13.57 12.81 -5.95
C ARG A 29 -13.07 11.81 -4.92
N LEU A 30 -11.77 11.51 -4.94
CA LEU A 30 -11.13 10.74 -3.87
C LEU A 30 -11.26 11.51 -2.55
N ALA A 31 -11.79 10.88 -1.51
CA ALA A 31 -11.98 11.49 -0.20
C ALA A 31 -10.68 11.48 0.62
N LEU A 32 -9.65 12.15 0.10
CA LEU A 32 -8.37 12.33 0.79
C LEU A 32 -8.43 13.56 1.70
N GLY A 33 -7.87 13.45 2.90
CA GLY A 33 -7.63 14.59 3.78
C GLY A 33 -6.55 15.52 3.22
N THR A 34 -6.48 16.75 3.74
CA THR A 34 -5.57 17.83 3.27
C THR A 34 -4.10 17.40 3.13
N TRP A 35 -3.66 16.46 3.97
CA TRP A 35 -2.27 15.99 4.02
C TRP A 35 -2.08 14.54 3.56
N GLN A 36 -3.14 13.89 3.05
CA GLN A 36 -3.05 12.53 2.51
C GLN A 36 -2.64 12.56 1.05
N GLY A 37 -1.70 11.71 0.67
CA GLY A 37 -1.24 11.51 -0.70
C GLY A 37 -1.01 10.04 -0.99
N LEU A 38 -1.17 9.66 -2.25
CA LEU A 38 -0.91 8.30 -2.73
C LEU A 38 0.44 8.28 -3.45
N TYR A 39 1.30 7.36 -3.04
CA TYR A 39 2.65 7.25 -3.57
C TYR A 39 2.93 5.82 -4.02
N VAL A 40 3.58 5.69 -5.17
CA VAL A 40 4.22 4.43 -5.58
C VAL A 40 5.69 4.53 -5.23
N TRP A 41 6.13 3.68 -4.32
CA TRP A 41 7.53 3.60 -3.93
C TRP A 41 8.21 2.41 -4.61
N GLU A 42 9.23 2.67 -5.42
CA GLU A 42 10.06 1.63 -6.01
C GLU A 42 11.29 1.39 -5.12
N HIS A 43 11.40 0.20 -4.54
CA HIS A 43 12.55 -0.14 -3.69
C HIS A 43 13.81 -0.53 -4.48
N ARG A 44 13.67 -0.88 -5.77
CA ARG A 44 14.81 -1.35 -6.57
C ARG A 44 15.52 -0.18 -7.24
N ALA A 45 16.85 -0.24 -7.26
CA ALA A 45 17.69 0.78 -7.89
C ALA A 45 17.64 0.78 -9.43
N GLN A 46 17.20 -0.33 -10.04
CA GLN A 46 17.08 -0.45 -11.48
C GLN A 46 15.71 0.05 -11.98
N PRO A 47 15.63 0.69 -13.16
CA PRO A 47 14.36 1.14 -13.70
C PRO A 47 13.42 -0.03 -13.97
N HIS A 48 12.20 0.07 -13.45
CA HIS A 48 11.13 -0.88 -13.74
C HIS A 48 9.87 -0.15 -14.18
N ARG A 49 9.13 -0.73 -15.12
CA ARG A 49 7.80 -0.24 -15.50
C ARG A 49 6.77 -0.84 -14.53
N ARG A 50 6.06 0.02 -13.80
CA ARG A 50 4.95 -0.38 -12.92
C ARG A 50 3.62 -0.08 -13.60
N ARG A 51 2.64 -0.94 -13.31
CA ARG A 51 1.24 -0.75 -13.73
C ARG A 51 0.39 -0.75 -12.47
N ILE A 52 -0.36 0.32 -12.27
CA ILE A 52 -1.32 0.45 -11.17
C ILE A 52 -2.67 0.01 -11.74
N LEU A 53 -3.34 -0.90 -11.04
CA LEU A 53 -4.72 -1.28 -11.34
C LEU A 53 -5.64 -0.45 -10.44
N VAL A 54 -6.66 0.17 -11.02
CA VAL A 54 -7.72 0.86 -10.28
C VAL A 54 -9.02 0.13 -10.54
N HIS A 55 -9.69 -0.26 -9.46
CA HIS A 55 -11.04 -0.81 -9.50
C HIS A 55 -11.95 0.18 -8.77
N LEU A 56 -12.95 0.70 -9.47
CA LEU A 56 -14.03 1.49 -8.89
C LEU A 56 -15.24 0.58 -8.71
N ALA A 57 -15.68 0.46 -7.47
CA ALA A 57 -16.91 -0.24 -7.10
C ALA A 57 -17.77 0.72 -6.28
N GLY A 58 -19.05 0.79 -6.61
CA GLY A 58 -20.04 1.64 -5.98
C GLY A 58 -21.41 1.35 -6.55
N ASP A 59 -22.44 1.68 -5.78
CA ASP A 59 -23.82 1.61 -6.20
C ASP A 59 -24.24 2.96 -6.86
N GLU A 60 -25.38 2.98 -7.57
CA GLU A 60 -25.96 4.21 -8.15
C GLU A 60 -26.30 5.28 -7.11
#